data_AF-A0A8S3F6T2-F1
#
_entry.id   AF-A0A8S3F6T2-F1
#
_cell.length_a   1.000
_cell.length_b   1.000
_cell.length_c   1.000
_cell.angle_alpha   90.00
_cell.angle_beta   90.00
_cell.angle_gamma   90.00
#
_symmetry.space_group_name_H-M   'P 1'
#
loop_
_entity.id
_entity.type
_entity.pdbx_description
1 polymer ?
#
loop_
_entity_poly.entity_id
_entity_poly.type
_entity_poly.pdbx_seq_one_letter_code
_entity_poly.pdbx_strand_id
1 'polypeptide(L)' 'IHEFSYGVANRGSSIRIPRQCDEKRCGYFEDRRPASNCDPYCVTNLLVRTVCLNEKDAK' A
#
# COMPACT_ATOMS: atom_id res chain seq x y z
N ILE A 1 2.64 11.88 -10.61
CA ILE A 1 2.01 10.83 -9.76
C ILE A 1 0.91 11.53 -8.97
N HIS A 2 -0.35 11.44 -9.43
CA HIS A 2 -1.49 12.09 -8.78
C HIS A 2 -2.69 11.16 -8.60
N GLU A 3 -2.72 10.05 -9.33
CA GLU A 3 -3.79 9.07 -9.28
C GLU A 3 -3.38 7.88 -8.42
N PHE A 4 -4.32 7.43 -7.58
CA PHE A 4 -4.19 6.21 -6.80
C PHE A 4 -4.84 5.06 -7.56
N SER A 5 -4.16 3.91 -7.65
CA SER A 5 -4.69 2.70 -8.28
C SER A 5 -4.23 1.42 -7.56
N TYR A 6 -5.02 0.36 -7.67
CA TYR A 6 -4.65 -0.97 -7.18
C TYR A 6 -5.02 -2.06 -8.19
N GLY A 7 -4.36 -3.22 -8.13
CA GLY A 7 -4.69 -4.35 -9.00
C GLY A 7 -4.01 -5.67 -8.65
N VAL A 8 -4.63 -6.78 -9.07
CA VAL A 8 -4.08 -8.13 -8.90
C VAL A 8 -2.97 -8.36 -9.92
N ALA A 9 -1.79 -8.75 -9.44
CA ALA A 9 -0.58 -8.95 -10.22
C ALA A 9 -0.12 -7.76 -11.08
N ASN A 10 -0.74 -6.58 -10.95
CA ASN A 10 -0.38 -5.38 -11.70
C ASN A 10 0.86 -4.71 -11.09
N ARG A 11 1.94 -4.56 -11.88
CA ARG A 11 3.18 -3.92 -11.43
C ARG A 11 3.17 -2.40 -11.63
N GLY A 12 2.25 -1.87 -12.44
CA GLY A 12 2.12 -0.44 -12.74
C GLY A 12 1.11 0.29 -11.84
N SER A 13 0.37 -0.42 -10.98
CA SER A 13 -0.54 0.19 -10.02
C SER A 13 0.20 0.69 -8.76
N SER A 14 -0.42 1.61 -8.03
CA SER A 14 0.11 2.12 -6.77
C SER A 14 0.25 1.02 -5.72
N ILE A 15 -0.80 0.21 -5.56
CA ILE A 15 -0.81 -0.96 -4.69
C ILE A 15 -0.90 -2.23 -5.57
N ARG A 16 -0.09 -3.24 -5.25
CA ARG A 16 -0.16 -4.56 -5.91
C ARG A 16 -0.66 -5.62 -4.94
N ILE A 17 -1.62 -6.41 -5.38
CA ILE A 17 -2.02 -7.64 -4.69
C ILE A 17 -1.34 -8.81 -5.42
N PRO A 18 -0.43 -9.58 -4.78
CA PRO A 18 0.16 -10.76 -5.40
C PRO A 18 -0.94 -11.76 -5.81
N ARG A 19 -0.79 -12.40 -6.98
CA ARG A 19 -1.78 -13.36 -7.49
C ARG A 19 -2.08 -14.47 -6.49
N GLN A 20 -1.05 -15.00 -5.83
CA GLN A 20 -1.20 -16.04 -4.80
C GLN A 20 -2.03 -15.57 -3.60
N CYS A 21 -1.95 -14.28 -3.24
CA CYS A 21 -2.73 -13.73 -2.13
C CYS A 21 -4.20 -13.56 -2.52
N ASP A 22 -4.46 -13.13 -3.76
CA ASP A 22 -5.81 -13.03 -4.31
C ASP A 22 -6.47 -14.42 -4.44
N GLU A 23 -5.75 -15.40 -5.00
CA GLU A 23 -6.20 -16.79 -5.13
C GLU A 23 -6.53 -17.42 -3.76
N LYS A 24 -5.69 -17.21 -2.74
CA LYS A 24 -5.89 -17.74 -1.39
C LYS A 24 -6.85 -16.90 -0.53
N ARG A 25 -7.27 -15.73 -1.01
CA ARG A 25 -8.07 -14.74 -0.26
C ARG A 25 -7.44 -14.36 1.10
N CYS A 26 -6.11 -14.46 1.21
CA CYS A 26 -5.35 -14.10 2.41
C CYS A 26 -3.89 -13.81 2.04
N GLY A 27 -3.18 -13.12 2.93
CA GLY A 27 -1.77 -12.76 2.73
C GLY A 27 -1.54 -11.28 2.91
N TYR A 28 -0.88 -10.65 1.93
CA TYR A 28 -0.44 -9.26 2.01
C TYR A 28 -0.67 -8.50 0.70
N PHE A 29 -0.55 -7.18 0.77
CA PHE A 29 -0.46 -6.29 -0.39
C PHE A 29 0.89 -5.57 -0.37
N GLU A 30 1.31 -5.04 -1.52
CA GLU A 30 2.55 -4.31 -1.68
C GLU A 30 2.24 -2.84 -2.03
N ASP A 31 2.61 -1.89 -1.15
CA ASP A 31 2.61 -0.47 -1.51
C ASP A 31 3.90 -0.15 -2.28
N ARG A 32 3.75 0.27 -3.53
CA ARG A 32 4.86 0.51 -4.47
C ARG A 32 5.14 2.00 -4.68
N ARG A 33 4.47 2.87 -3.93
CA ARG A 33 4.64 4.33 -3.98
C ARG A 33 5.88 4.85 -3.23
N PRO A 34 6.35 4.23 -2.12
CA PRO A 34 7.53 4.75 -1.43
C PRO A 34 8.77 4.78 -2.33
N ALA A 35 9.43 5.94 -2.38
CA ALA A 35 10.67 6.11 -3.12
C ALA A 35 11.85 5.44 -2.39
N SER A 36 12.94 5.17 -3.10
CA SER A 36 14.12 4.50 -2.53
C SER A 36 14.80 5.26 -1.39
N ASN A 37 14.56 6.57 -1.28
CA ASN A 37 15.09 7.45 -0.24
C ASN A 37 14.09 7.75 0.88
N CYS A 38 12.95 7.04 0.94
CA CYS A 38 11.96 7.27 1.99
C CYS A 38 12.48 6.89 3.38
N ASP A 39 11.98 7.57 4.41
CA ASP A 39 12.20 7.15 5.80
C ASP A 39 11.27 5.96 6.12
N PRO A 40 11.84 4.78 6.44
CA PRO A 40 11.05 3.58 6.70
C PRO A 40 10.13 3.75 7.93
N TYR A 41 10.53 4.52 8.94
CA TYR A 41 9.71 4.73 10.14
C TYR A 41 8.49 5.60 9.83
N CYS A 42 8.68 6.65 9.02
CA CYS A 42 7.56 7.46 8.56
C CYS A 42 6.58 6.63 7.73
N VAL A 43 7.06 5.89 6.74
CA VAL A 43 6.21 5.10 5.83
C VAL A 43 5.39 4.05 6.57
N THR A 44 6.04 3.28 7.45
CA THR A 44 5.37 2.23 8.22
C THR A 44 4.35 2.81 9.20
N ASN A 45 4.67 3.92 9.86
CA ASN A 45 3.74 4.62 10.74
C ASN A 45 2.49 5.10 9.98
N LEU A 46 2.66 5.74 8.81
CA LEU A 46 1.52 6.18 8.00
C LEU A 46 0.64 5.01 7.57
N LEU A 47 1.24 3.89 7.12
CA LEU A 47 0.48 2.70 6.74
C LEU A 47 -0.40 2.19 7.89
N VAL A 48 0.16 2.07 9.10
CA VAL A 48 -0.58 1.59 10.27
C VAL A 48 -1.68 2.58 10.67
N ARG A 49 -1.39 3.88 10.71
CA ARG A 49 -2.37 4.89 11.09
C ARG A 49 -3.58 4.91 10.15
N THR A 50 -3.32 4.88 8.84
CA THR A 50 -4.39 4.90 7.83
C THR A 50 -5.19 3.60 7.80
N VAL A 51 -4.53 2.44 7.85
CA VAL A 51 -5.20 1.14 7.61
C VAL A 51 -5.77 0.52 8.89
N CYS A 52 -5.07 0.64 10.02
CA CYS A 52 -5.44 -0.04 11.26
C CYS A 52 -6.11 0.88 12.26
N LEU A 53 -5.76 2.16 12.27
CA LEU A 53 -6.27 3.13 13.26
C LEU A 53 -7.37 4.05 12.71
N ASN A 54 -7.75 3.90 11.42
CA ASN A 54 -8.75 4.71 10.73
C ASN A 54 -8.54 6.22 10.89
N GLU A 55 -7.28 6.63 11.04
CA GLU A 55 -6.95 8.03 11.12
C GLU A 55 -7.16 8.66 9.75
N LYS A 56 -8.12 9.58 9.68
CA LYS A 56 -8.26 10.49 8.55
C LYS A 56 -7.30 11.61 8.84
N ASP A 57 -6.34 11.86 7.95
CA ASP A 57 -5.50 13.06 8.05
C ASP A 57 -6.42 14.26 8.29
N ALA A 58 -6.22 14.91 9.43
CA ALA A 58 -6.86 16.17 9.74
C ALA A 58 -6.34 17.19 8.72
N LYS A 59 -7.13 17.43 7.69
CA LYS A 59 -7.12 18.73 7.03
C LYS A 59 -8.04 19.67 7.80
#